data_AF-A0A424YET7-F1
#
_entry.id   AF-A0A424YET7-F1
#
_cell.length_a   1.000
_cell.length_b   1.000
_cell.length_c   1.000
_cell.angle_alpha   90.00
_cell.angle_beta   90.00
_cell.angle_gamma   90.00
#
_symmetry.space_group_name_H-M   'P 1'
#
loop_
_entity.id
_entity.type
_entity.pdbx_description
1 polymer ?
#
loop_
_entity_poly.entity_id
_entity_poly.type
_entity_poly.pdbx_seq_one_letter_code
_entity_poly.pdbx_strand_id
1 'polypeptide(L)'
;MNKICPLCNGMLDQKVTCHYCQVTLENWGVLDNYFDRYGPYLDHDFFSYPQEEERERELNNRHYCTHFMYCPHCQEGITRIITKRYI
;
A
#
# COMPACT_ATOMS: atom_id res chain seq x y z
N MET A 1 -8.78 13.53 -14.73
CA MET A 1 -9.02 13.53 -13.27
C MET A 1 -8.30 12.32 -12.69
N ASN A 2 -7.55 12.49 -11.60
CA ASN A 2 -6.79 11.40 -10.99
C ASN A 2 -7.60 10.81 -9.82
N LYS A 3 -7.60 9.48 -9.67
CA LYS A 3 -8.17 8.81 -8.51
C LYS A 3 -7.15 8.84 -7.36
N ILE A 4 -7.59 9.12 -6.15
CA ILE A 4 -6.71 9.13 -4.98
C ILE A 4 -7.16 8.13 -3.92
N CYS A 5 -6.22 7.63 -3.13
CA CYS A 5 -6.50 6.73 -2.03
C CYS A 5 -7.11 7.52 -0.87
N PRO A 6 -8.35 7.23 -0.42
CA PRO A 6 -8.95 7.96 0.68
C PRO A 6 -8.24 7.70 2.02
N LEU A 7 -7.59 6.54 2.19
CA LEU A 7 -6.82 6.22 3.39
C LEU A 7 -5.53 7.06 3.48
N CYS A 8 -4.74 7.13 2.40
CA CYS A 8 -3.54 7.98 2.37
C CYS A 8 -3.84 9.47 2.59
N ASN A 9 -5.02 9.91 2.14
CA ASN A 9 -5.40 11.32 2.14
C ASN A 9 -6.34 11.67 3.32
N GLY A 10 -6.39 10.84 4.37
CA GLY A 10 -7.12 11.15 5.61
C GLY A 10 -8.65 11.21 5.48
N MET A 11 -9.21 10.76 4.36
CA MET A 11 -10.66 10.70 4.11
C MET A 11 -11.30 9.40 4.59
N LEU A 12 -10.50 8.38 4.90
CA LEU A 12 -10.95 7.11 5.46
C LEU A 12 -10.17 6.85 6.73
N ASP A 13 -10.86 6.83 7.88
CA ASP A 13 -10.31 6.33 9.14
C ASP A 13 -10.59 4.82 9.24
N GLN A 14 -9.56 4.01 9.01
CA GLN A 14 -9.68 2.56 9.01
C GLN A 14 -9.15 1.97 10.31
N LYS A 15 -10.06 1.54 11.18
CA LYS A 15 -9.72 0.80 12.40
C LYS A 15 -9.81 -0.69 12.14
N VAL A 16 -8.66 -1.35 12.00
CA VAL A 16 -8.56 -2.80 11.84
C VAL A 16 -8.01 -3.40 13.13
N THR A 17 -8.56 -4.52 13.59
CA THR A 17 -8.05 -5.24 14.76
C THR A 17 -7.21 -6.44 14.35
N CYS A 18 -6.18 -6.74 15.13
CA CYS A 18 -5.36 -7.93 14.96
C CYS A 18 -6.17 -9.19 15.30
N HIS A 19 -6.18 -10.19 14.42
CA HIS A 19 -6.88 -11.45 14.68
C HIS A 19 -6.24 -12.27 15.83
N TYR A 20 -4.95 -12.06 16.12
CA TYR A 20 -4.21 -12.82 17.14
C TYR A 20 -4.34 -12.22 18.55
N CYS A 21 -4.21 -10.89 18.69
CA CYS A 21 -4.18 -10.24 20.00
C CYS A 21 -5.25 -9.15 20.21
N GLN A 22 -6.14 -8.94 19.22
CA GLN A 22 -7.25 -7.98 19.27
C GLN A 22 -6.85 -6.50 19.43
N VAL A 23 -5.57 -6.17 19.40
CA VAL A 23 -5.06 -4.79 19.39
C VAL A 23 -5.31 -4.14 18.02
N THR A 24 -5.59 -2.84 18.00
CA THR A 24 -5.73 -2.06 16.76
C THR A 24 -4.42 -2.07 15.98
N LEU A 25 -4.52 -2.36 14.69
CA LEU A 25 -3.40 -2.33 13.76
C LEU A 25 -3.07 -0.89 13.38
N GLU A 26 -1.78 -0.62 13.24
CA GLU A 26 -1.26 0.64 12.74
C GLU A 26 -1.11 0.60 11.23
N ASN A 27 -1.52 1.66 10.55
CA ASN A 27 -1.27 1.81 9.11
C ASN A 27 0.16 2.24 8.88
N TRP A 28 0.97 1.34 8.33
CA TRP A 28 2.38 1.58 8.03
C TRP A 28 2.58 2.11 6.59
N GLY A 29 1.50 2.42 5.88
CA GLY A 29 1.55 3.06 4.58
C GLY A 29 1.49 2.07 3.43
N VAL A 30 1.84 2.55 2.23
CA VAL A 30 1.73 1.80 0.98
C VAL A 30 2.80 0.72 0.93
N LEU A 31 2.40 -0.52 0.65
CA LEU A 31 3.29 -1.67 0.63
C LEU A 31 4.41 -1.52 -0.42
N ASP A 32 4.12 -0.93 -1.56
CA ASP A 32 5.10 -0.69 -2.64
C ASP A 32 6.30 0.15 -2.19
N ASN A 33 6.11 1.05 -1.22
CA ASN A 33 7.21 1.85 -0.65
C ASN A 33 8.27 0.98 0.05
N TYR A 34 7.94 -0.25 0.44
CA TYR A 34 8.85 -1.18 1.10
C TYR A 34 9.60 -2.08 0.12
N PHE A 35 9.00 -2.35 -1.04
CA PHE A 35 9.65 -3.15 -2.08
C PHE A 35 10.75 -2.37 -2.80
N ASP A 36 10.66 -1.04 -2.76
CA ASP A 36 11.60 -0.18 -3.46
C ASP A 36 12.45 0.63 -2.49
N ARG A 37 13.58 0.05 -2.05
CA ARG A 37 14.47 0.68 -1.04
C ARG A 37 15.08 2.01 -1.50
N TYR A 38 14.95 2.36 -2.78
CA TYR A 38 15.31 3.67 -3.36
C TYR A 38 14.38 4.11 -4.50
N GLY A 39 13.19 3.52 -4.66
CA GLY A 39 12.31 3.71 -5.83
C GLY A 39 11.99 5.12 -6.30
N PRO A 40 11.82 6.10 -5.40
CA PRO A 40 11.63 7.49 -5.81
C PRO A 40 12.87 8.12 -6.47
N TYR A 41 14.05 7.50 -6.32
CA TYR A 41 15.37 8.00 -6.72
C TYR A 41 16.19 7.03 -7.57
N LEU A 42 15.69 5.80 -7.78
CA LEU A 42 16.28 4.87 -8.74
C LEU A 42 15.68 5.16 -10.10
N ASP A 43 16.53 5.54 -11.05
CA ASP A 43 16.15 5.54 -12.45
C ASP A 43 15.57 4.16 -12.79
N HIS A 44 14.42 4.14 -13.47
CA HIS A 44 13.67 2.94 -13.86
C HIS A 44 14.53 1.88 -14.58
N ASP A 45 15.71 2.25 -15.07
CA ASP A 45 16.66 1.39 -15.78
C ASP A 45 17.33 0.30 -14.90
N PHE A 46 17.27 0.38 -13.56
CA PHE A 46 18.05 -0.52 -12.69
C PHE A 46 17.35 -1.84 -12.29
N PHE A 47 16.02 -1.94 -12.44
CA PHE A 47 15.30 -3.18 -12.17
C PHE A 47 14.60 -3.69 -13.43
N SER A 48 15.19 -4.70 -14.07
CA SER A 48 14.54 -5.47 -15.12
C SER A 48 13.45 -6.37 -14.52
N TYR A 49 12.37 -5.81 -13.98
CA TYR A 49 11.13 -6.57 -13.91
C TYR A 49 10.68 -6.89 -15.34
N PRO A 50 10.06 -8.05 -15.60
CA PRO A 50 9.40 -8.25 -16.89
C PRO A 50 8.45 -7.07 -17.10
N GLN A 51 8.58 -6.37 -18.24
CA GLN A 51 7.78 -5.14 -18.53
C GLN A 51 6.27 -5.35 -18.33
N GLU A 52 5.81 -6.59 -18.45
CA GLU A 52 4.44 -7.02 -18.20
C GLU A 52 4.05 -6.90 -16.71
N GLU A 53 4.88 -7.36 -15.77
CA GLU A 53 4.61 -7.25 -14.33
C GLU A 53 4.63 -5.80 -13.85
N GLU A 54 5.51 -4.98 -14.40
CA GLU A 54 5.58 -3.55 -14.07
C GLU A 54 4.33 -2.82 -14.57
N ARG A 55 3.91 -3.10 -15.80
CA ARG A 55 2.66 -2.55 -16.36
C ARG A 55 1.43 -3.00 -15.57
N GLU A 56 1.36 -4.26 -15.15
CA GLU A 56 0.27 -4.76 -14.31
C GLU A 56 0.24 -4.11 -12.93
N ARG A 57 1.41 -3.91 -12.29
CA ARG A 57 1.51 -3.17 -11.03
C ARG A 57 1.08 -1.71 -11.21
N GLU A 58 1.51 -1.04 -12.27
CA GLU A 58 1.07 0.33 -12.58
C GLU A 58 -0.45 0.41 -12.79
N LEU A 59 -1.04 -0.51 -13.58
CA LEU A 59 -2.48 -0.60 -13.81
C LEU A 59 -3.23 -0.80 -12.49
N ASN A 60 -2.76 -1.71 -11.65
CA ASN A 60 -3.34 -1.93 -10.32
C ASN A 60 -3.21 -0.69 -9.44
N ASN A 61 -2.05 -0.04 -9.42
CA ASN A 61 -1.80 1.18 -8.64
C ASN A 61 -2.65 2.36 -9.11
N ARG A 62 -3.17 2.38 -10.35
CA ARG A 62 -4.13 3.42 -10.77
C ARG A 62 -5.51 3.28 -10.11
N HIS A 63 -5.90 2.06 -9.75
CA HIS A 63 -7.24 1.75 -9.22
C HIS A 63 -7.24 1.40 -7.74
N TYR A 64 -6.15 0.84 -7.24
CA TYR A 64 -6.02 0.29 -5.90
C TYR A 64 -4.79 0.85 -5.20
N CYS A 65 -4.81 0.80 -3.88
CA CYS A 65 -3.71 1.19 -3.01
C CYS A 65 -3.58 0.11 -1.94
N THR A 66 -2.47 -0.63 -1.95
CA THR A 66 -2.22 -1.72 -1.00
C THR A 66 -1.49 -1.16 0.20
N HIS A 67 -2.12 -1.23 1.37
CA HIS A 67 -1.56 -0.78 2.64
C HIS A 67 -1.07 -1.95 3.48
N PHE A 68 0.07 -1.77 4.13
CA PHE A 68 0.55 -2.67 5.17
C PHE A 68 0.02 -2.22 6.53
N MET A 69 -0.66 -3.12 7.23
CA MET A 69 -1.22 -2.90 8.55
C MET A 69 -0.44 -3.75 9.55
N TYR A 70 0.22 -3.13 10.50
CA TYR A 70 1.13 -3.79 11.43
C TYR A 70 0.57 -3.81 12.84
N CYS A 71 0.73 -4.92 13.55
CA CYS A 71 0.35 -5.02 14.95
C CYS A 71 1.53 -4.67 15.86
N PRO A 72 1.45 -3.58 16.65
CA PRO A 72 2.54 -3.20 17.55
C PRO A 72 2.73 -4.18 18.73
N HIS A 73 1.75 -5.05 19.00
CA HIS A 73 1.78 -5.94 20.16
C HIS A 73 2.35 -7.34 19.82
N CYS A 74 1.82 -8.01 18.79
CA CYS A 74 2.26 -9.36 18.42
C CYS A 74 3.15 -9.40 17.17
N GLN A 75 3.46 -8.24 16.58
CA GLN A 75 4.35 -8.09 15.43
C GLN A 75 3.84 -8.74 14.13
N GLU A 76 2.57 -9.14 14.10
CA GLU A 76 1.91 -9.67 12.90
C GLU A 76 1.47 -8.54 11.97
N GLY A 77 1.50 -8.81 10.66
CA GLY A 77 1.14 -7.85 9.63
C GLY A 77 0.10 -8.41 8.65
N ILE A 78 -0.80 -7.56 8.18
CA ILE A 78 -1.75 -7.90 7.11
C ILE A 78 -1.77 -6.82 6.04
N THR A 79 -2.14 -7.18 4.83
CA THR A 79 -2.35 -6.23 3.75
C THR A 79 -3.81 -5.84 3.62
N ARG A 80 -4.07 -4.57 3.28
CA ARG A 80 -5.41 -4.05 2.99
C ARG A 80 -5.42 -3.33 1.66
N ILE A 81 -6.27 -3.78 0.75
CA ILE A 81 -6.44 -3.18 -0.56
C ILE A 81 -7.55 -2.12 -0.47
N ILE A 82 -7.21 -0.88 -0.84
CA ILE A 82 -8.13 0.26 -0.82
C ILE A 82 -8.39 0.72 -2.25
N THR A 83 -9.67 0.82 -2.63
CA THR A 83 -10.06 1.36 -3.93
C THR A 83 -9.88 2.87 -3.96
N LYS A 84 -9.14 3.37 -4.95
CA LYS A 84 -8.97 4.82 -5.19
C LYS A 84 -10.26 5.41 -5.78
N ARG A 85 -10.62 6.63 -5.37
CA ARG A 85 -11.86 7.31 -5.77
C ARG A 85 -11.55 8.66 -6.41
N TYR A 86 -12.46 9.12 -7.27
CA TYR A 86 -12.46 10.51 -7.73
C TYR A 86 -12.94 11.41 -6.58
N ILE A 87 -12.39 12.62 -6.53
CA ILE A 87 -12.82 13.71 -5.66
C ILE A 87 -13.12 14.90 -6.55
#